data_AF-A0A844ZQE5-F1
#
_entry.id   AF-A0A844ZQE5-F1
#
_cell.length_a   1.000
_cell.length_b   1.000
_cell.length_c   1.000
_cell.angle_alpha   90.00
_cell.angle_beta   90.00
_cell.angle_gamma   90.00
#
_symmetry.space_group_name_H-M   'P 1'
#
loop_
_entity.id
_entity.type
_entity.pdbx_description
1 polymer ?
#
loop_
_entity_poly.entity_id
_entity_poly.type
_entity_poly.pdbx_seq_one_letter_code
_entity_poly.pdbx_strand_id
1 'polypeptide(L)' 'MTAIRNKDEKCRQIERLITSGSGVCESCREVGVSEKTFYRWRKANLSNSPTPN' A
#
# COMPACT_ATOMS: atom_id res chain seq x y z
N MET A 1 -9.60 -12.70 -10.11
CA MET A 1 -8.94 -11.82 -9.11
C MET A 1 -7.46 -12.11 -9.12
N THR A 2 -6.64 -11.26 -9.74
CA THR A 2 -5.19 -11.47 -9.83
C THR A 2 -4.56 -11.17 -8.47
N ALA A 3 -4.16 -12.21 -7.75
CA ALA A 3 -3.35 -12.06 -6.55
C ALA A 3 -2.03 -11.40 -6.97
N ILE A 4 -1.83 -10.15 -6.57
CA ILE A 4 -0.55 -9.46 -6.76
C ILE A 4 0.46 -10.20 -5.89
N ARG A 5 1.21 -11.13 -6.49
CA ARG A 5 2.23 -11.95 -5.82
C ARG A 5 3.29 -11.10 -5.10
N ASN A 6 3.47 -9.85 -5.53
CA ASN A 6 4.50 -8.94 -5.03
C ASN A 6 3.92 -7.77 -4.21
N LYS A 7 2.79 -7.95 -3.50
CA LYS A 7 2.22 -6.90 -2.62
C LYS A 7 3.28 -6.32 -1.68
N ASP A 8 4.09 -7.19 -1.08
CA ASP A 8 5.11 -6.82 -0.09
C ASP A 8 6.22 -5.94 -0.66
N GLU A 9 6.69 -6.28 -1.86
CA GLU A 9 7.69 -5.49 -2.58
C GLU A 9 7.13 -4.12 -3.01
N LYS A 10 5.90 -4.11 -3.54
CA LYS A 10 5.19 -2.88 -3.91
C LYS A 10 4.97 -1.98 -2.68
N CYS A 11 4.58 -2.54 -1.53
CA CYS A 11 4.44 -1.80 -0.27
C CYS A 11 5.75 -1.18 0.17
N ARG A 12 6.85 -1.96 0.16
CA ARG A 12 8.19 -1.43 0.54
C ARG A 12 8.67 -0.32 -0.40
N GLN A 13 8.41 -0.44 -1.70
CA GLN A 13 8.71 0.62 -2.66
C GLN A 13 7.91 1.89 -2.36
N ILE A 14 6.61 1.76 -2.13
CA ILE A 14 5.73 2.88 -1.76
C ILE A 14 6.20 3.52 -0.44
N GLU A 15 6.54 2.74 0.57
CA GLU A 15 7.05 3.26 1.85
C GLU A 15 8.37 4.02 1.68
N ARG A 16 9.32 3.51 0.88
CA ARG A 16 10.57 4.23 0.60
C ARG A 16 10.32 5.59 -0.05
N LEU A 17 9.38 5.65 -1.01
CA LEU A 17 9.01 6.89 -1.68
C LEU A 17 8.34 7.86 -0.70
N ILE A 18 7.43 7.36 0.15
CA ILE A 18 6.81 8.16 1.21
C ILE A 18 7.84 8.70 2.20
N THR A 19 8.79 7.87 2.65
CA THR A 19 9.90 8.29 3.53
C THR A 19 10.80 9.31 2.84
N SER A 20 10.97 9.23 1.51
CA SER A 20 11.70 10.21 0.72
C SER A 20 10.95 11.54 0.54
N GLY A 21 9.69 11.64 0.98
CA GLY A 21 8.85 12.83 0.87
C GLY A 21 7.82 12.78 -0.26
N SER A 22 7.77 11.71 -1.05
CA SER A 22 6.77 11.55 -2.11
C SER A 22 5.40 11.22 -1.55
N GLY A 23 4.35 11.79 -2.13
CA GLY A 23 2.98 11.49 -1.72
C GLY A 23 2.60 10.04 -2.00
N VAL A 24 1.63 9.51 -1.23
CA VAL A 24 1.05 8.17 -1.46
C VAL A 24 0.52 8.02 -2.89
N CYS A 25 -0.13 9.04 -3.45
CA CYS A 25 -0.67 9.00 -4.82
C CYS A 25 0.44 8.91 -5.87
N GLU A 26 1.51 9.68 -5.70
CA GLU A 26 2.65 9.70 -6.60
C GLU A 26 3.40 8.36 -6.56
N SER A 27 3.63 7.86 -5.34
CA SER A 27 4.22 6.55 -5.09
C SER A 27 3.39 5.41 -5.67
N CYS A 28 2.07 5.45 -5.53
CA CYS A 28 1.16 4.47 -6.13
C CYS A 28 1.27 4.47 -7.66
N ARG A 29 1.33 5.66 -8.28
CA ARG A 29 1.45 5.81 -9.73
C ARG A 29 2.80 5.31 -10.24
N GLU A 30 3.88 5.64 -9.55
CA GLU A 30 5.24 5.22 -9.89
C GLU A 30 5.42 3.70 -9.78
N VAL A 31 4.88 3.11 -8.71
CA VAL A 31 4.96 1.67 -8.46
C VAL A 31 3.94 0.89 -9.30
N GLY A 32 3.05 1.56 -10.03
CA GLY A 32 2.02 0.94 -10.87
C GLY A 32 0.96 0.19 -10.06
N VAL A 33 0.58 0.76 -8.91
CA VAL A 33 -0.50 0.27 -8.05
C VAL A 33 -1.62 1.28 -8.08
N SER A 34 -2.85 0.83 -8.36
CA SER A 34 -4.00 1.71 -8.23
C SER A 34 -4.22 2.09 -6.77
N GLU A 35 -4.56 3.35 -6.51
CA GLU A 35 -4.92 3.82 -5.15
C GLU A 35 -5.95 2.89 -4.49
N LYS A 36 -6.95 2.42 -5.24
CA LYS A 36 -7.95 1.46 -4.74
C LYS A 36 -7.33 0.17 -4.16
N THR A 37 -6.27 -0.33 -4.78
CA THR A 37 -5.54 -1.51 -4.32
C THR A 37 -4.71 -1.19 -3.07
N PHE A 38 -4.02 -0.05 -3.07
CA PHE A 38 -3.27 0.42 -1.91
C PHE A 38 -4.18 0.66 -0.69
N TYR A 39 -5.32 1.33 -0.87
CA TYR A 39 -6.32 1.52 0.19
C TYR A 39 -6.88 0.19 0.71
N ARG A 40 -7.15 -0.79 -0.17
CA ARG A 40 -7.56 -2.14 0.27
C ARG A 40 -6.47 -2.83 1.08
N TRP A 41 -5.21 -2.73 0.67
CA TRP A 41 -4.08 -3.28 1.43
C TRP A 41 -3.87 -2.58 2.76
N ARG A 42 -4.01 -1.25 2.81
CA ARG A 42 -3.93 -0.48 4.04
C ARG A 42 -5.07 -0.82 4.99
N LYS A 43 -6.30 -0.97 4.49
CA LYS A 43 -7.46 -1.42 5.29
C LYS A 43 -7.26 -2.84 5.83
N ALA A 44 -6.71 -3.75 5.01
CA ALA A 44 -6.39 -5.11 5.43
C ALA A 44 -5.23 -5.18 6.44
N ASN A 45 -4.24 -4.28 6.35
CA ASN A 45 -3.17 -4.15 7.33
C ASN A 45 -3.67 -3.48 8.62
N LEU A 46 -4.59 -2.51 8.53
CA LEU A 46 -5.22 -1.86 9.68
C LEU A 46 -6.17 -2.82 10.43
N SER A 47 -6.83 -3.75 9.73
CA SER A 47 -7.60 -4.82 10.38
C SER A 47 -6.75 -5.86 11.10
N ASN A 48 -5.42 -5.77 11.04
CA ASN A 48 -4.53 -6.56 11.88
C ASN A 48 -4.11 -5.83 13.17
N SER A 49 -4.68 -4.66 13.47
CA SER A 49 -4.83 -4.22 14.86
C SER A 49 -6.24 -4.61 15.34
N PRO A 50 -6.38 -5.51 16.33
CA PRO A 50 -7.67 -5.71 16.99
C PRO A 50 -7.94 -4.49 17.87
N THR A 51 -8.88 -3.63 17.49
CA THR A 51 -9.59 -2.75 18.45
C THR A 51 -10.94 -2.30 17.87
N PRO A 52 -11.97 -1.99 18.67
CA PRO A 52 -12.22 -2.38 20.08
C PRO A 52 -13.68 -2.86 20.36
N ASN A 53 -13.85 -3.74 21.35
CA ASN A 53 -14.95 -3.71 22.33
C ASN A 53 -14.47 -4.44 23.59
#